data_AF-A0A7W6EUD1-F1
#
_entry.id   AF-A0A7W6EUD1-F1
#
_cell.length_a   1.000
_cell.length_b   1.000
_cell.length_c   1.000
_cell.angle_alpha   90.00
_cell.angle_beta   90.00
_cell.angle_gamma   90.00
#
_symmetry.space_group_name_H-M   'P 1'
#
loop_
_entity.id
_entity.type
_entity.pdbx_description
1 polymer ?
#
loop_
_entity_poly.entity_id
_entity_poly.type
_entity_poly.pdbx_seq_one_letter_code
_entity_poly.pdbx_strand_id
1 'polypeptide(L)'
;MIEQEMAALRKLEKDLVDDGLKRNDRAHALINACINEGIDSGPGIIAALISLGYNGKHAGIMLSTNIQREPVWPNWGRRDCGQYFAPEMLADVN
;
A
#
# COMPACT_ATOMS: atom_id res chain seq x y z
N MET A 1 -6.08 -7.79 -16.57
CA MET A 1 -6.36 -6.44 -16.06
C MET A 1 -5.27 -5.92 -15.10
N ILE A 2 -4.09 -6.56 -15.04
CA ILE A 2 -3.05 -6.29 -14.00
C ILE A 2 -2.00 -5.27 -14.46
N GLU A 3 -1.90 -4.98 -15.76
CA GLU A 3 -0.81 -4.16 -16.32
C GLU A 3 -0.95 -2.66 -16.03
N GLN A 4 -2.19 -2.12 -16.02
CA GLN A 4 -2.44 -0.70 -15.80
C GLN A 4 -2.21 -0.30 -14.34
N GLU A 5 -2.71 -1.11 -13.39
CA GLU A 5 -2.51 -0.93 -11.94
C GLU A 5 -1.00 -0.92 -11.60
N MET A 6 -0.24 -1.87 -12.17
CA MET A 6 1.20 -1.94 -11.95
C MET A 6 1.98 -0.78 -12.59
N ALA A 7 1.49 -0.20 -13.69
CA ALA A 7 2.11 0.99 -14.27
C ALA A 7 1.92 2.23 -13.37
N ALA A 8 0.72 2.39 -12.80
CA ALA A 8 0.43 3.45 -11.83
C ALA A 8 1.30 3.33 -10.57
N LEU A 9 1.43 2.11 -10.01
CA LEU A 9 2.27 1.86 -8.83
C LEU A 9 3.76 2.15 -9.09
N ARG A 10 4.27 1.81 -10.29
CA ARG A 10 5.66 2.14 -10.67
C ARG A 10 5.89 3.64 -10.79
N LYS A 11 4.92 4.35 -11.36
CA LYS A 11 4.97 5.81 -11.45
C LYS A 11 4.99 6.42 -10.04
N LEU A 12 4.09 5.97 -9.17
CA LEU A 12 4.04 6.42 -7.78
C LEU A 12 5.36 6.17 -7.05
N GLU A 13 5.95 4.97 -7.15
CA GLU A 13 7.25 4.69 -6.50
C GLU A 13 8.34 5.64 -6.99
N LYS A 14 8.35 5.95 -8.30
CA LYS A 14 9.31 6.92 -8.86
C LYS A 14 9.09 8.31 -8.28
N ASP A 15 7.86 8.81 -8.29
CA ASP A 15 7.53 10.13 -7.77
C ASP A 15 7.94 10.26 -6.28
N LEU A 16 7.67 9.23 -5.47
CA LEU A 16 8.06 9.20 -4.06
C LEU A 16 9.58 9.10 -3.83
N VAL A 17 10.32 8.46 -4.74
CA VAL A 17 11.79 8.45 -4.72
C VAL A 17 12.33 9.84 -5.04
N ASP A 18 11.78 10.49 -6.05
CA ASP A 18 12.19 11.83 -6.50
C ASP A 18 11.90 12.89 -5.41
N ASP A 19 10.80 12.72 -4.66
CA ASP A 19 10.46 13.53 -3.47
C ASP A 19 11.33 13.23 -2.23
N GLY A 20 12.24 12.26 -2.31
CA GLY A 20 13.18 11.94 -1.24
C GLY A 20 12.58 11.18 -0.05
N LEU A 21 11.41 10.56 -0.21
CA LEU A 21 10.80 9.78 0.87
C LEU A 21 11.63 8.55 1.22
N LYS A 22 11.69 8.24 2.52
CA LYS A 22 12.37 7.05 3.01
C LYS A 22 11.61 5.80 2.57
N ARG A 23 12.35 4.72 2.35
CA ARG A 23 11.83 3.45 1.83
C ARG A 23 10.62 2.90 2.61
N ASN A 24 10.58 3.06 3.94
CA ASN A 24 9.43 2.63 4.75
C ASN A 24 8.19 3.48 4.46
N ASP A 25 8.33 4.81 4.43
CA ASP A 25 7.22 5.73 4.14
C ASP A 25 6.66 5.47 2.73
N ARG A 26 7.55 5.18 1.77
CA ARG A 26 7.14 4.77 0.42
C ARG A 26 6.39 3.43 0.41
N ALA A 27 6.86 2.45 1.20
CA ALA A 27 6.17 1.16 1.31
C ALA A 27 4.75 1.33 1.85
N HIS A 28 4.56 2.20 2.86
CA HIS A 28 3.23 2.53 3.36
C HIS A 28 2.34 3.16 2.29
N ALA A 29 2.87 4.14 1.54
CA ALA A 29 2.12 4.78 0.46
C ALA A 29 1.72 3.79 -0.64
N LEU A 30 2.63 2.89 -1.03
CA LEU A 30 2.37 1.85 -2.01
C LEU A 30 1.35 0.82 -1.54
N ILE A 31 1.35 0.44 -0.26
CA ILE A 31 0.33 -0.46 0.31
C ILE A 31 -1.05 0.20 0.26
N ASN A 32 -1.16 1.48 0.66
CA ASN A 32 -2.43 2.21 0.54
C ASN A 32 -2.90 2.32 -0.91
N ALA A 33 -1.98 2.60 -1.85
CA ALA A 33 -2.29 2.62 -3.27
C ALA A 33 -2.79 1.26 -3.77
N CYS A 34 -2.15 0.16 -3.40
CA CYS A 34 -2.62 -1.19 -3.74
C CYS A 34 -4.06 -1.41 -3.27
N ILE A 35 -4.37 -1.07 -2.02
CA ILE A 35 -5.70 -1.27 -1.46
C ILE A 35 -6.75 -0.39 -2.16
N ASN A 36 -6.41 0.87 -2.47
CA ASN A 36 -7.31 1.79 -3.18
C ASN A 36 -7.59 1.36 -4.63
N GLU A 37 -6.62 0.70 -5.27
CA GLU A 37 -6.78 0.11 -6.62
C GLU A 37 -7.48 -1.27 -6.58
N GLY A 38 -7.90 -1.75 -5.40
CA GLY A 38 -8.60 -3.03 -5.23
C GLY A 38 -7.69 -4.25 -5.07
N ILE A 39 -6.38 -4.07 -4.99
CA ILE A 39 -5.42 -5.11 -4.57
C ILE A 39 -5.45 -5.16 -3.03
N ASP A 40 -6.50 -5.77 -2.49
CA ASP A 40 -6.83 -5.74 -1.07
C ASP A 40 -6.51 -7.05 -0.32
N SER A 41 -5.92 -8.03 -1.00
CA SER A 41 -5.50 -9.28 -0.36
C SER A 41 -4.04 -9.22 0.07
N GLY A 42 -3.71 -9.82 1.22
CA GLY A 42 -2.33 -9.85 1.72
C GLY A 42 -1.31 -10.39 0.70
N PRO A 43 -1.54 -11.57 0.09
CA PRO A 43 -0.67 -12.09 -0.96
C PRO A 43 -0.57 -11.17 -2.18
N GLY A 44 -1.67 -10.53 -2.60
CA GLY A 44 -1.68 -9.59 -3.72
C GLY A 44 -0.83 -8.35 -3.45
N ILE A 45 -1.00 -7.73 -2.28
CA ILE A 45 -0.24 -6.56 -1.85
C ILE A 45 1.26 -6.91 -1.78
N ILE A 46 1.60 -8.04 -1.15
CA ILE A 46 3.00 -8.48 -1.02
C ILE A 46 3.61 -8.76 -2.40
N ALA A 47 2.87 -9.41 -3.31
CA ALA A 47 3.34 -9.65 -4.68
C ALA A 47 3.60 -8.33 -5.42
N ALA A 48 2.69 -7.35 -5.33
CA ALA A 48 2.85 -6.04 -5.93
C ALA A 48 4.14 -5.34 -5.44
N LEU A 49 4.35 -5.31 -4.12
CA LEU A 49 5.55 -4.73 -3.52
C LEU A 49 6.84 -5.46 -3.97
N ILE A 50 6.83 -6.79 -4.04
CA ILE A 50 7.98 -7.57 -4.55
C ILE A 50 8.32 -7.18 -5.99
N SER A 51 7.31 -7.03 -6.85
CA SER A 51 7.52 -6.59 -8.24
C SER A 51 8.03 -5.15 -8.38
N LEU A 52 7.97 -4.34 -7.31
CA LEU A 52 8.59 -3.02 -7.20
C LEU A 52 9.98 -3.06 -6.53
N GLY A 53 10.49 -4.27 -6.22
CA GLY A 53 11.81 -4.46 -5.63
C GLY A 53 11.84 -4.38 -4.10
N TYR A 54 10.69 -4.45 -3.42
CA TYR A 54 10.64 -4.55 -1.96
C TYR A 54 10.86 -5.98 -1.47
N ASN A 55 11.35 -6.12 -0.24
CA ASN A 55 11.49 -7.43 0.39
C ASN A 55 10.12 -7.94 0.85
N GLY A 56 9.67 -9.09 0.33
CA GLY A 56 8.36 -9.66 0.65
C GLY A 56 8.14 -9.97 2.14
N LYS A 57 9.17 -10.41 2.86
CA LYS A 57 9.09 -10.66 4.31
C LYS A 57 8.90 -9.36 5.08
N HIS A 58 9.65 -8.32 4.73
CA HIS A 58 9.51 -6.99 5.33
C HIS A 58 8.14 -6.38 5.04
N ALA A 59 7.67 -6.50 3.79
CA ALA A 59 6.32 -6.07 3.39
C ALA A 59 5.23 -6.80 4.18
N GLY A 60 5.35 -8.13 4.34
CA GLY A 60 4.38 -8.91 5.13
C GLY A 60 4.37 -8.55 6.62
N ILE A 61 5.55 -8.30 7.21
CA ILE A 61 5.65 -7.80 8.60
C ILE A 61 4.96 -6.44 8.68
N MET A 62 5.35 -5.50 7.82
CA MET A 62 4.78 -4.15 7.80
C MET A 62 3.26 -4.17 7.65
N LEU A 63 2.75 -4.98 6.71
CA LEU A 63 1.32 -5.19 6.45
C LEU A 63 0.56 -5.66 7.69
N SER A 64 1.19 -6.54 8.49
CA SER A 64 0.57 -7.13 9.68
C SER A 64 0.70 -6.23 10.91
N THR A 65 1.80 -5.49 11.06
CA THR A 65 2.07 -4.69 12.26
C THR A 65 1.29 -3.39 12.32
N ASN A 66 0.84 -2.87 11.18
CA ASN A 66 0.16 -1.57 11.09
C ASN A 66 -1.35 -1.68 10.89
N ILE A 67 -1.94 -2.83 11.23
CA ILE A 67 -3.40 -3.00 11.17
C ILE A 67 -4.07 -2.21 12.30
N GLN A 68 -5.06 -1.41 11.96
CA GLN A 68 -5.88 -0.64 12.91
C GLN A 68 -7.37 -0.92 12.68
N ARG A 69 -8.16 -0.89 13.77
CA ARG A 69 -9.62 -1.05 13.68
C ARG A 69 -10.28 0.13 12.97
N GLU A 70 -9.84 1.33 13.31
CA GLU A 70 -10.21 2.59 12.69
C GLU A 70 -8.92 3.19 12.12
N PRO A 71 -8.54 2.82 10.89
CA PRO A 71 -7.24 3.19 10.36
C PRO A 71 -7.18 4.68 10.02
N VAL A 72 -6.03 5.28 10.31
CA VAL A 72 -5.65 6.61 9.81
C VAL A 72 -4.40 6.49 8.96
N TRP A 73 -4.28 7.31 7.91
CA TRP A 73 -3.09 7.29 7.06
C TRP A 73 -1.83 7.52 7.92
N PRO A 74 -0.76 6.73 7.73
CA PRO A 74 -0.50 5.79 6.65
C PRO A 74 -0.93 4.33 6.89
N ASN A 75 -1.70 4.05 7.94
CA ASN A 75 -2.09 2.70 8.32
C ASN A 75 -3.39 2.25 7.63
N TRP A 76 -3.72 0.97 7.76
CA TRP A 76 -4.88 0.33 7.13
C TRP A 76 -5.59 -0.59 8.12
N GLY A 77 -6.82 -0.95 7.80
CA GLY A 77 -7.57 -1.95 8.53
C GLY A 77 -7.58 -3.29 7.80
N ARG A 78 -8.11 -4.30 8.50
CA ARG A 78 -8.34 -5.64 7.96
C ARG A 78 -9.73 -6.10 8.36
N ARG A 79 -10.52 -6.55 7.39
CA ARG A 79 -11.85 -7.11 7.57
C ARG A 79 -11.77 -8.58 8.00
N ASP A 80 -12.86 -9.10 8.54
CA ASP A 80 -12.96 -10.51 8.96
C ASP A 80 -12.80 -11.49 7.79
N CYS A 81 -13.16 -11.08 6.57
CA CYS A 81 -12.92 -11.85 5.34
C CYS A 81 -11.43 -11.90 4.92
N GLY A 82 -10.55 -11.21 5.65
CA GLY A 82 -9.12 -11.19 5.41
C GLY A 82 -8.64 -10.11 4.44
N GLN A 83 -9.55 -9.36 3.81
CA GLN A 83 -9.23 -8.22 2.95
C GLN A 83 -8.82 -6.98 3.75
N TYR A 84 -7.89 -6.22 3.21
CA TYR A 84 -7.38 -4.98 3.75
C TYR A 84 -8.21 -3.79 3.24
N PHE A 85 -8.30 -2.73 4.02
CA PHE A 85 -8.94 -1.48 3.59
C PHE A 85 -8.10 -0.30 4.07
N ALA A 86 -7.86 0.66 3.18
CA ALA A 86 -7.24 1.92 3.54
C ALA A 86 -8.32 2.86 4.07
N PRO A 87 -7.98 3.83 4.93
CA PRO A 87 -8.86 4.96 5.15
C PRO A 87 -9.14 5.61 3.79
N GLU A 88 -10.38 6.04 3.56
CA GLU A 88 -10.64 6.98 2.46
C GLU A 88 -9.67 8.14 2.69
N MET A 89 -8.75 8.37 1.75
CA MET A 89 -8.01 9.62 1.80
C MET A 89 -9.07 10.70 1.81
N LEU A 90 -9.12 11.51 2.86
CA LEU A 90 -9.89 12.74 2.88
C LEU A 90 -9.37 13.55 1.69
N ALA A 91 -10.01 13.37 0.53
CA ALA A 91 -10.02 14.36 -0.51
C ALA A 91 -10.63 15.58 0.17
N ASP A 92 -9.78 16.58 0.37
CA ASP A 92 -10.13 17.92 0.80
C ASP A 92 -10.54 18.09 2.27
N VAL A 93 -9.57 18.56 3.07
CA VAL A 93 -9.87 19.58 4.09
C VAL A 93 -9.06 20.82 3.70
N ASN A 94 -9.80 21.86 3.29
CA ASN A 94 -9.37 23.22 2.92
C ASN A 94 -8.16 23.77 3.70
#